data_AF-A0A497EYA5-F1
#
_entry.id   AF-A0A497EYA5-F1
#
_cell.length_a   1.000
_cell.length_b   1.000
_cell.length_c   1.000
_cell.angle_alpha   90.00
_cell.angle_beta   90.00
_cell.angle_gamma   90.00
#
_symmetry.space_group_name_H-M   'P 1'
#
loop_
_entity.id
_entity.type
_entity.pdbx_description
1 polymer ?
#
loop_
_entity_poly.entity_id
_entity_poly.type
_entity_poly.pdbx_seq_one_letter_code
_entity_poly.pdbx_strand_id
1 'polypeptide(L)' 'FEGPKLAKEQKEELVKLFTDAAQKVTGIRREAFTVLIKENEPDNVGVGGELLSKIISKERQ' A
#
# COMPACT_ATOMS: atom_id res chain seq x y z
N PHE A 1 0.53 -1.86 -4.04
CA PHE A 1 0.58 -1.71 -2.58
C PHE A 1 -0.57 -2.51 -2.00
N GLU A 2 -0.30 -3.37 -1.03
CA GLU A 2 -1.30 -4.15 -0.27
C GLU A 2 -1.29 -3.59 1.15
N GLY A 3 -2.40 -2.97 1.59
CA GLY A 3 -2.41 -2.29 2.88
C GLY A 3 -3.80 -1.97 3.39
N PRO A 4 -3.94 -1.23 4.50
CA PRO A 4 -5.23 -0.81 5.03
C PRO A 4 -5.88 0.24 4.12
N LYS A 5 -7.14 0.59 4.44
CA LYS A 5 -7.86 1.64 3.75
C LYS A 5 -7.18 3.01 3.92
N LEU A 6 -7.10 3.77 2.84
CA LEU A 6 -6.47 5.08 2.75
C LEU A 6 -7.48 6.15 2.34
N ALA A 7 -7.21 7.40 2.75
CA ALA A 7 -7.91 8.57 2.20
C ALA A 7 -7.58 8.78 0.71
N LYS A 8 -8.45 9.48 -0.01
CA LYS A 8 -8.27 9.71 -1.45
C LYS A 8 -6.97 10.47 -1.74
N GLU A 9 -6.66 11.47 -0.91
CA GLU A 9 -5.48 12.32 -1.01
C GLU A 9 -4.19 11.49 -0.82
N GLN A 10 -4.20 10.54 0.11
CA GLN A 10 -3.08 9.62 0.33
C GLN A 10 -2.89 8.68 -0.88
N LYS A 11 -3.98 8.21 -1.51
CA LYS A 11 -3.90 7.40 -2.73
C LYS A 11 -3.28 8.19 -3.88
N GLU A 12 -3.69 9.45 -4.06
CA GLU A 12 -3.15 10.34 -5.09
C GLU A 12 -1.65 10.59 -4.90
N GLU A 13 -1.23 10.90 -3.66
CA GLU A 13 0.17 11.07 -3.32
C GLU A 13 0.98 9.79 -3.53
N LEU A 14 0.45 8.63 -3.12
CA LEU A 14 1.12 7.34 -3.27
C LEU A 14 1.35 6.98 -4.75
N VAL A 15 0.33 7.13 -5.60
CA VAL A 15 0.44 6.88 -7.05
C VAL A 15 1.49 7.79 -7.68
N LYS A 16 1.49 9.08 -7.33
CA LYS A 16 2.46 10.05 -7.83
C LYS A 16 3.88 9.65 -7.44
N LEU A 17 4.13 9.41 -6.15
CA LEU A 17 5.46 9.13 -5.63
C LEU A 17 6.02 7.78 -6.12
N PHE A 18 5.18 6.75 -6.25
CA PHE A 18 5.59 5.47 -6.82
C PHE A 18 6.02 5.61 -8.29
N THR A 19 5.25 6.36 -9.07
CA THR A 19 5.56 6.63 -10.48
C THR A 19 6.83 7.47 -10.62
N ASP A 20 6.96 8.52 -9.80
CA ASP A 20 8.15 9.40 -9.77
C ASP A 20 9.42 8.58 -9.47
N ALA A 21 9.37 7.72 -8.44
CA ALA A 21 10.49 6.88 -8.07
C ALA A 21 10.84 5.84 -9.14
N ALA A 22 9.83 5.16 -9.71
CA ALA A 22 10.03 4.15 -10.74
C ALA A 22 10.64 4.74 -12.02
N GLN A 23 10.11 5.88 -12.50
CA GLN A 23 10.71 6.60 -13.63
C GLN A 23 12.16 6.99 -13.32
N LYS A 24 12.42 7.57 -12.15
CA LYS A 24 13.77 8.02 -11.76
C LYS A 24 14.79 6.87 -11.77
N VAL A 25 14.41 5.69 -11.30
CA VAL A 25 15.32 4.54 -11.18
C VAL A 25 15.47 3.80 -12.51
N THR A 26 14.40 3.67 -13.30
CA THR A 26 14.38 2.80 -14.49
C THR A 26 14.54 3.55 -15.82
N GLY A 27 14.31 4.87 -15.85
CA GLY A 27 14.27 5.67 -17.08
C GLY A 27 13.05 5.46 -17.96
N ILE A 28 12.13 4.55 -17.59
CA ILE A 28 10.88 4.32 -18.33
C ILE A 28 9.97 5.54 -18.19
N ARG A 29 9.28 5.92 -19.27
CA ARG A 29 8.35 7.05 -19.26
C ARG A 29 7.18 6.80 -18.31
N ARG A 30 6.69 7.87 -17.68
CA ARG A 30 5.64 7.83 -16.64
C ARG A 30 4.38 7.10 -17.11
N GLU A 31 4.00 7.35 -18.35
CA GLU A 31 2.74 6.88 -18.94
C GLU A 31 2.73 5.36 -19.13
N ALA A 32 3.88 4.68 -19.02
CA ALA A 32 3.98 3.23 -19.07
C ALA A 32 3.74 2.56 -17.71
N PHE A 33 3.68 3.32 -16.61
CA PHE A 33 3.44 2.77 -15.28
C PHE A 33 1.97 2.75 -14.92
N THR A 34 1.50 1.60 -14.41
CA THR A 34 0.20 1.46 -13.76
C THR A 34 0.42 1.15 -12.29
N VAL A 35 -0.17 1.94 -11.40
CA VAL A 35 -0.10 1.72 -9.95
C VAL A 35 -1.44 1.17 -9.47
N LEU A 36 -1.42 -0.05 -8.91
CA LEU A 36 -2.58 -0.67 -8.28
C LEU A 36 -2.48 -0.56 -6.76
N ILE A 37 -3.51 0.03 -6.15
CA ILE A 37 -3.69 0.10 -4.71
C ILE A 37 -4.75 -0.93 -4.34
N LYS A 38 -4.39 -1.85 -3.46
CA LYS A 38 -5.28 -2.88 -2.93
C LYS A 38 -5.39 -2.72 -1.43
N GLU A 39 -6.62 -2.52 -1.00
CA GLU A 39 -6.96 -2.26 0.40
C GLU A 39 -7.56 -3.54 0.98
N ASN A 40 -6.98 -4.01 2.08
CA ASN A 40 -7.40 -5.22 2.77
C ASN A 40 -7.72 -4.88 4.23
N GLU A 41 -8.89 -5.29 4.69
CA GLU A 41 -9.23 -5.20 6.12
C GLU A 41 -8.29 -6.11 6.93
N PRO A 42 -7.91 -5.73 8.17
CA PRO A 42 -6.96 -6.51 8.99
C PRO A 42 -7.40 -7.95 9.25
N ASP A 43 -8.69 -8.26 9.25
CA ASP A 43 -9.22 -9.63 9.39
C ASP A 43 -9.01 -10.50 8.14
N ASN A 44 -8.65 -9.90 7.01
CA ASN A 44 -8.36 -10.62 5.76
C ASN A 44 -6.85 -10.79 5.51
N VAL A 45 -6.00 -10.33 6.43
CA VAL A 45 -4.54 -10.37 6.28
C VAL A 45 -3.94 -11.25 7.37
N GLY A 46 -3.20 -12.29 6.95
CA GLY A 46 -2.42 -13.13 7.86
C GLY A 46 -0.95 -12.72 7.90
N VAL A 47 -0.39 -12.59 9.10
CA VAL A 47 1.05 -12.34 9.32
C VAL A 47 1.56 -13.31 10.37
N GLY A 48 2.58 -14.09 10.03
CA GLY A 48 3.16 -15.07 10.97
C GLY A 48 2.19 -16.13 11.49
N GLY A 49 1.10 -16.40 10.76
CA GLY A 49 0.06 -17.35 11.18
C GLY A 49 -1.04 -16.77 12.07
N GLU A 50 -1.02 -15.46 12.38
CA GLU A 50 -2.12 -14.76 13.09
C GLU A 50 -2.79 -13.73 12.16
N LEU A 51 -4.09 -13.47 12.39
CA LEU A 51 -4.78 -12.36 11.72
C LEU A 51 -4.17 -11.03 12.16
N LEU A 52 -4.01 -10.10 11.23
CA LEU A 52 -3.40 -8.80 11.48
C LEU A 52 -4.20 -7.98 12.51
N SER A 53 -5.53 -8.12 12.54
CA SER A 53 -6.39 -7.52 13.58
C SER A 53 -5.97 -7.90 15.01
N LYS A 54 -5.59 -9.16 15.21
CA LYS A 54 -5.12 -9.68 16.50
C LYS A 54 -3.73 -9.15 16.86
N ILE A 55 -2.88 -8.90 15.87
CA ILE A 55 -1.55 -8.32 16.08
C ILE A 55 -1.69 -6.84 16.49
N ILE A 56 -2.45 -6.05 15.72
CA ILE A 56 -2.65 -4.61 15.97
C ILE A 56 -3.28 -4.35 17.35
N SER A 57 -4.20 -5.20 17.80
CA SER A 57 -4.82 -5.05 19.11
C SER A 57 -3.86 -5.30 20.27
N LYS A 58 -2.88 -6.20 20.12
CA LYS A 58 -1.84 -6.45 21.12
C LYS A 58 -0.87 -5.29 21.26
N GLU A 59 -0.50 -4.63 20.16
CA GLU A 59 0.45 -3.50 20.16
C GLU A 59 -0.11 -2.22 20.78
N ARG A 60 -1.44 -2.12 20.93
CA ARG A 60 -2.11 -0.96 21.54
C ARG A 60 -2.30 -1.09 23.05
N GLN A 61 -1.84 -2.19 23.65
CA GLN A 61 -1.85 -2.45 25.10
C GLN A 61 -0.46 -2.21 25.68
#